data_AF-A0A7U2HZL9-F1
#
_entry.id   AF-A0A7U2HZL9-F1
#
_cell.length_a   1.000
_cell.length_b   1.000
_cell.length_c   1.000
_cell.angle_alpha   90.00
_cell.angle_beta   90.00
_cell.angle_gamma   90.00
#
_symmetry.space_group_name_H-M   'P 1'
#
loop_
_entity.id
_entity.type
_entity.pdbx_description
1 polymer ?
#
loop_
_entity_poly.entity_id
_entity_poly.type
_entity_poly.pdbx_seq_one_letter_code
_entity_poly.pdbx_strand_id
1 'polypeptide(L)'
;MKYAFAQVAFGLSANALVAREAAQCVQLQASGGVSGVFGQLGDGQNRVGGGHSTGCYCLSNGGFTDSNGRGCILTPPTTQFQCDVGAAPSTGFAIGSNGGITSNGSGKFYACPVNDNGEYNVYTEPAPGQEKCVEISLSSAGSCGPGAAPQPSKPAAQPSQPGYSQKPAPPSEQPVPKPSKPTPQPGYSQKPAPTSEQPAYSDKPVPTPQQPAPQPGYSQKPAPTPEQPIYSEKPAPTPQHPAPQPDYSQKPAPTPEQPAPKPSQPASEPSGSCPTDLNGAYQYPHLIIPVDSTSPNKAAGTSYNGKVNKSTCSIFNFDIPASYAGKQCTVLFLFPEQKDLETSSYTVSGNGQCSFSKLSGPADQQTSYANQPAKDSEVAKMSVAPGNSYVVASGECAAGQRVAYEMCSEGDFALDYFQDYNPSPIGLYVRQC
;
A
#
# COMPACT_ATOMS: atom_id res chain seq x y z
N MET A 1 -14.53 33.34 -73.01
CA MET A 1 -13.77 33.52 -71.76
C MET A 1 -14.56 32.91 -70.61
N LYS A 2 -13.93 31.96 -69.91
CA LYS A 2 -14.02 31.64 -68.47
C LYS A 2 -15.39 31.22 -67.88
N TYR A 3 -15.47 29.93 -67.54
CA TYR A 3 -16.38 29.33 -66.56
C TYR A 3 -16.23 29.96 -65.17
N ALA A 4 -17.33 30.04 -64.41
CA ALA A 4 -17.27 30.06 -62.95
C ALA A 4 -18.52 29.37 -62.39
N PHE A 5 -18.32 28.15 -61.87
CA PHE A 5 -19.29 27.41 -61.09
C PHE A 5 -19.42 28.01 -59.70
N ALA A 6 -20.66 28.10 -59.20
CA ALA A 6 -20.97 28.46 -57.83
C ALA A 6 -20.47 27.37 -56.86
N GLN A 7 -19.82 27.76 -55.78
CA GLN A 7 -19.64 26.92 -54.59
C GLN A 7 -20.30 27.59 -53.40
N VAL A 8 -21.41 27.01 -52.96
CA VAL A 8 -22.03 27.28 -51.66
C VAL A 8 -21.24 26.49 -50.62
N ALA A 9 -20.52 27.18 -49.75
CA ALA A 9 -19.85 26.57 -48.61
C ALA A 9 -20.85 26.42 -47.45
N PHE A 10 -21.31 25.19 -47.20
CA PHE A 10 -21.94 24.84 -45.92
C PHE A 10 -20.83 24.60 -44.89
N GLY A 11 -20.66 25.54 -43.95
CA GLY A 11 -19.84 25.34 -42.77
C GLY A 11 -20.53 24.38 -41.80
N LEU A 12 -20.08 23.12 -41.75
CA LEU A 12 -20.43 22.20 -40.67
C LEU A 12 -19.55 22.50 -39.47
N SER A 13 -20.10 23.16 -38.45
CA SER A 13 -19.50 23.23 -37.13
C SER A 13 -19.63 21.87 -36.46
N ALA A 14 -18.54 21.11 -36.42
CA ALA A 14 -18.46 19.90 -35.60
C ALA A 14 -18.41 20.31 -34.13
N ASN A 15 -19.58 20.32 -33.47
CA ASN A 15 -19.61 20.17 -32.01
C ASN A 15 -19.23 18.72 -31.72
N ALA A 16 -18.01 18.49 -31.23
CA ALA A 16 -17.61 17.22 -30.67
C ALA A 16 -18.46 16.97 -29.42
N LEU A 17 -19.58 16.27 -29.59
CA LEU A 17 -20.28 15.62 -28.49
C LEU A 17 -19.33 14.58 -27.93
N VAL A 18 -18.71 14.86 -26.78
CA VAL A 18 -18.14 13.81 -25.94
C VAL A 18 -19.32 12.96 -25.49
N ALA A 19 -19.56 11.84 -26.19
CA ALA A 19 -20.44 10.80 -25.71
C ALA A 19 -19.86 10.33 -24.37
N ARG A 20 -20.50 10.71 -23.26
CA ARG A 20 -20.22 10.09 -21.96
C ARG A 20 -20.60 8.62 -22.12
N GLU A 21 -19.62 7.73 -22.19
CA GLU A 21 -19.88 6.29 -22.16
C GLU A 21 -20.76 6.00 -20.93
N ALA A 22 -21.92 5.38 -21.15
CA ALA A 22 -22.74 4.90 -20.06
C ALA A 22 -21.92 3.87 -19.27
N ALA A 23 -21.88 4.01 -17.94
CA ALA A 23 -21.13 3.10 -17.09
C ALA A 23 -21.61 1.65 -17.34
N GLN A 24 -20.69 0.78 -17.75
CA GLN A 24 -21.00 -0.64 -17.99
C GLN A 24 -20.91 -1.38 -16.66
N CYS A 25 -22.05 -1.79 -16.13
CA CYS A 25 -22.15 -2.54 -14.87
C CYS A 25 -22.19 -4.04 -15.13
N VAL A 26 -21.17 -4.74 -14.68
CA VAL A 26 -20.98 -6.18 -14.91
C VAL A 26 -20.72 -6.93 -13.60
N GLN A 27 -21.08 -8.20 -13.60
CA GLN A 27 -20.51 -9.17 -12.67
C GLN A 27 -19.15 -9.61 -13.20
N LEU A 28 -18.20 -9.87 -12.31
CA LEU A 28 -16.86 -10.32 -12.68
C LEU A 28 -16.72 -11.83 -12.43
N GLN A 29 -15.99 -12.51 -13.29
CA GLN A 29 -15.68 -13.93 -13.18
C GLN A 29 -14.19 -14.17 -13.40
N ALA A 30 -13.60 -15.01 -12.55
CA ALA A 30 -12.28 -15.57 -12.74
C ALA A 30 -12.35 -16.88 -13.53
N SER A 31 -11.32 -17.12 -14.33
CA SER A 31 -11.03 -18.38 -15.01
C SER A 31 -9.52 -18.66 -15.01
N GLY A 32 -9.10 -19.92 -15.20
CA GLY A 32 -7.69 -20.31 -15.16
C GLY A 32 -7.37 -21.14 -13.93
N GLY A 33 -6.34 -20.74 -13.15
CA GLY A 33 -5.88 -21.49 -11.97
C GLY A 33 -6.95 -21.67 -10.89
N VAL A 34 -7.86 -20.71 -10.74
CA VAL A 34 -9.15 -20.89 -10.07
C VAL A 34 -10.25 -20.29 -10.93
N SER A 35 -11.49 -20.75 -10.74
CA SER A 35 -12.64 -20.28 -11.49
C SER A 35 -13.82 -20.01 -10.58
N GLY A 36 -14.56 -18.93 -10.87
CA GLY A 36 -15.74 -18.57 -10.09
C GLY A 36 -16.17 -17.13 -10.33
N VAL A 37 -17.44 -16.85 -10.06
CA VAL A 37 -17.96 -15.47 -10.04
C VAL A 37 -17.47 -14.78 -8.78
N PHE A 38 -17.14 -13.50 -8.89
CA PHE A 38 -16.70 -12.68 -7.77
C PHE A 38 -17.84 -12.52 -6.77
N GLY A 39 -17.56 -12.92 -5.54
CA GLY A 39 -18.31 -12.47 -4.37
C GLY A 39 -17.66 -11.23 -3.77
N GLN A 40 -18.43 -10.45 -3.03
CA GLN A 40 -17.92 -9.29 -2.30
C GLN A 40 -18.34 -9.37 -0.83
N LEU A 41 -17.38 -9.16 0.06
CA LEU A 41 -17.62 -9.03 1.49
C LEU A 41 -18.29 -7.68 1.81
N GLY A 42 -18.93 -7.59 2.99
CA GLY A 42 -19.63 -6.38 3.42
C GLY A 42 -18.73 -5.15 3.52
N ASP A 43 -17.43 -5.35 3.81
CA ASP A 43 -16.41 -4.30 3.84
C ASP A 43 -15.90 -3.88 2.45
N GLY A 44 -16.11 -4.72 1.42
CA GLY A 44 -15.82 -4.42 0.02
C GLY A 44 -14.67 -5.22 -0.59
N GLN A 45 -14.08 -6.13 0.17
CA GLN A 45 -13.11 -7.09 -0.36
C GLN A 45 -13.75 -8.02 -1.39
N ASN A 46 -13.07 -8.21 -2.52
CA ASN A 46 -13.50 -9.13 -3.58
C ASN A 46 -12.92 -10.52 -3.35
N ARG A 47 -13.73 -11.57 -3.55
CA ARG A 47 -13.33 -12.96 -3.36
C ARG A 47 -13.73 -13.81 -4.57
N VAL A 48 -12.87 -14.75 -4.93
CA VAL A 48 -13.26 -15.92 -5.74
C VAL A 48 -13.48 -17.08 -4.78
N GLY A 49 -14.63 -17.76 -4.88
CA GLY A 49 -15.01 -18.82 -3.94
C GLY A 49 -15.69 -18.29 -2.67
N GLY A 50 -15.75 -19.12 -1.62
CA GLY A 50 -16.31 -18.74 -0.31
C GLY A 50 -17.83 -18.59 -0.21
N GLY A 51 -18.57 -18.62 -1.33
CA GLY A 51 -20.05 -18.56 -1.33
C GLY A 51 -20.62 -17.18 -0.98
N HIS A 52 -19.83 -16.11 -1.14
CA HIS A 52 -20.25 -14.74 -0.84
C HIS A 52 -21.26 -14.20 -1.86
N SER A 53 -21.99 -13.16 -1.46
CA SER A 53 -22.93 -12.47 -2.36
C SER A 53 -22.21 -11.92 -3.58
N THR A 54 -22.74 -12.16 -4.78
CA THR A 54 -22.11 -11.73 -6.04
C THR A 54 -21.97 -10.21 -6.09
N GLY A 55 -20.76 -9.74 -6.36
CA GLY A 55 -20.47 -8.33 -6.56
C GLY A 55 -20.97 -7.82 -7.91
N CYS A 56 -21.30 -6.52 -7.96
CA CYS A 56 -21.56 -5.81 -9.20
C CYS A 56 -20.63 -4.61 -9.33
N TYR A 57 -20.04 -4.44 -10.52
CA TYR A 57 -18.98 -3.47 -10.77
C TYR A 57 -19.28 -2.65 -12.01
N CYS A 58 -19.39 -1.34 -11.85
CA CYS A 58 -19.63 -0.38 -12.91
C CYS A 58 -18.30 0.24 -13.36
N LEU A 59 -17.88 -0.03 -14.59
CA LEU A 59 -16.71 0.60 -15.18
C LEU A 59 -17.09 1.98 -15.73
N SER A 60 -16.37 3.00 -15.30
CA SER A 60 -16.45 4.35 -15.87
C SER A 60 -15.08 5.01 -15.82
N ASN A 61 -14.67 5.68 -16.90
CA ASN A 61 -13.36 6.34 -17.02
C ASN A 61 -12.18 5.44 -16.64
N GLY A 62 -12.25 4.15 -17.00
CA GLY A 62 -11.21 3.16 -16.74
C GLY A 62 -11.09 2.69 -15.29
N GLY A 63 -12.03 3.03 -14.41
CA GLY A 63 -12.07 2.56 -13.02
C GLY A 63 -13.41 1.92 -12.65
N PHE A 64 -13.35 0.87 -11.84
CA PHE A 64 -14.55 0.18 -11.34
C PHE A 64 -15.08 0.83 -10.07
N THR A 65 -16.39 0.95 -9.97
CA THR A 65 -17.10 1.27 -8.71
C THR A 65 -18.08 0.13 -8.43
N ASP A 66 -18.19 -0.32 -7.19
CA ASP A 66 -19.16 -1.36 -6.85
C ASP A 66 -20.60 -0.83 -6.68
N SER A 67 -21.55 -1.74 -6.47
CA SER A 67 -22.97 -1.39 -6.26
C SER A 67 -23.24 -0.52 -5.03
N ASN A 68 -22.31 -0.46 -4.07
CA ASN A 68 -22.41 0.39 -2.89
C ASN A 68 -21.78 1.77 -3.10
N GLY A 69 -21.28 2.06 -4.31
CA GLY A 69 -20.62 3.32 -4.64
C GLY A 69 -19.17 3.40 -4.16
N ARG A 70 -18.57 2.28 -3.76
CA ARG A 70 -17.15 2.21 -3.36
C ARG A 70 -16.26 2.14 -4.58
N GLY A 71 -15.25 2.99 -4.65
CA GLY A 71 -14.27 2.89 -5.73
C GLY A 71 -13.41 1.64 -5.54
N CYS A 72 -13.30 0.85 -6.61
CA CYS A 72 -12.46 -0.33 -6.61
C CYS A 72 -11.02 0.04 -6.93
N ILE A 73 -10.11 -0.37 -6.06
CA ILE A 73 -8.71 -0.03 -6.07
C ILE A 73 -7.85 -1.28 -6.26
N LEU A 74 -6.65 -1.07 -6.79
CA LEU A 74 -5.53 -2.00 -6.70
C LEU A 74 -4.66 -1.54 -5.53
N THR A 75 -4.74 -2.22 -4.38
CA THR A 75 -4.08 -1.75 -3.15
C THR A 75 -2.56 -1.79 -3.27
N PRO A 76 -1.86 -0.66 -3.15
CA PRO A 76 -0.40 -0.71 -3.11
C PRO A 76 0.08 -1.30 -1.77
N PRO A 77 1.20 -2.05 -1.75
CA PRO A 77 1.98 -2.50 -2.90
C PRO A 77 1.44 -3.81 -3.53
N THR A 78 0.54 -4.52 -2.85
CA THR A 78 0.18 -5.90 -3.21
C THR A 78 -0.63 -6.02 -4.50
N THR A 79 -1.19 -4.91 -4.98
CA THR A 79 -2.11 -4.80 -6.11
C THR A 79 -3.42 -5.57 -5.93
N GLN A 80 -3.89 -5.76 -4.69
CA GLN A 80 -5.15 -6.46 -4.44
C GLN A 80 -6.31 -5.66 -5.00
N PHE A 81 -7.16 -6.32 -5.78
CA PHE A 81 -8.36 -5.73 -6.34
C PHE A 81 -9.53 -5.83 -5.34
N GLN A 82 -9.83 -4.72 -4.67
CA GLN A 82 -10.91 -4.58 -3.66
C GLN A 82 -11.66 -3.26 -3.86
N CYS A 83 -12.78 -3.03 -3.16
CA CYS A 83 -13.51 -1.76 -3.25
C CYS A 83 -13.72 -1.12 -1.88
N ASP A 84 -13.26 0.12 -1.71
CA ASP A 84 -13.18 0.77 -0.41
C ASP A 84 -14.10 2.00 -0.32
N VAL A 85 -14.69 2.20 0.87
CA VAL A 85 -15.56 3.35 1.12
C VAL A 85 -14.80 4.66 0.95
N GLY A 86 -15.30 5.53 0.07
CA GLY A 86 -14.68 6.83 -0.20
C GLY A 86 -13.41 6.79 -1.05
N ALA A 87 -12.98 5.60 -1.51
CA ALA A 87 -11.87 5.50 -2.43
C ALA A 87 -12.26 5.97 -3.84
N ALA A 88 -11.35 6.67 -4.52
CA ALA A 88 -11.45 6.89 -5.95
C ALA A 88 -11.05 5.59 -6.67
N PRO A 89 -11.80 5.12 -7.68
CA PRO A 89 -11.43 3.94 -8.45
C PRO A 89 -10.02 4.02 -9.02
N SER A 90 -9.22 2.95 -8.89
CA SER A 90 -7.98 2.83 -9.65
C SER A 90 -8.32 2.79 -11.14
N THR A 91 -7.69 3.66 -11.92
CA THR A 91 -7.88 3.72 -13.37
C THR A 91 -6.94 2.75 -14.10
N GLY A 92 -7.27 2.42 -15.34
CA GLY A 92 -6.48 1.51 -16.19
C GLY A 92 -7.20 0.21 -16.50
N PHE A 93 -8.39 0.00 -15.92
CA PHE A 93 -9.25 -1.12 -16.27
C PHE A 93 -9.97 -0.91 -17.60
N ALA A 94 -10.14 -1.99 -18.37
CA ALA A 94 -10.96 -2.00 -19.56
C ALA A 94 -11.73 -3.32 -19.69
N ILE A 95 -12.90 -3.27 -20.33
CA ILE A 95 -13.64 -4.46 -20.77
C ILE A 95 -13.50 -4.57 -22.28
N GLY A 96 -12.86 -5.63 -22.76
CA GLY A 96 -12.74 -5.95 -24.17
C GLY A 96 -14.09 -6.37 -24.79
N SER A 97 -14.17 -6.37 -26.11
CA SER A 97 -15.39 -6.77 -26.85
C SER A 97 -15.83 -8.23 -26.60
N ASN A 98 -14.90 -9.08 -26.16
CA ASN A 98 -15.15 -10.45 -25.72
C ASN A 98 -15.51 -10.56 -24.22
N GLY A 99 -15.70 -9.44 -23.52
CA GLY A 99 -15.94 -9.37 -22.09
C GLY A 99 -14.70 -9.56 -21.22
N GLY A 100 -13.51 -9.75 -21.80
CA GLY A 100 -12.26 -9.89 -21.04
C GLY A 100 -11.88 -8.59 -20.33
N ILE A 101 -11.46 -8.70 -19.08
CA ILE A 101 -11.04 -7.55 -18.28
C ILE A 101 -9.53 -7.43 -18.33
N THR A 102 -9.03 -6.22 -18.55
CA THR A 102 -7.60 -5.90 -18.45
C THR A 102 -7.38 -4.82 -17.42
N SER A 103 -6.18 -4.78 -16.84
CA SER A 103 -5.65 -3.67 -16.04
C SER A 103 -4.34 -3.20 -16.67
N ASN A 104 -4.24 -1.91 -17.00
CA ASN A 104 -3.12 -1.29 -17.71
C ASN A 104 -2.72 -2.07 -18.99
N GLY A 105 -3.71 -2.62 -19.69
CA GLY A 105 -3.52 -3.42 -20.91
C GLY A 105 -3.16 -4.89 -20.69
N SER A 106 -2.90 -5.33 -19.45
CA SER A 106 -2.66 -6.73 -19.10
C SER A 106 -3.96 -7.44 -18.73
N GLY A 107 -4.23 -8.60 -19.31
CA GLY A 107 -5.32 -9.50 -18.90
C GLY A 107 -4.93 -10.50 -17.80
N LYS A 108 -3.70 -10.40 -17.28
CA LYS A 108 -3.17 -11.32 -16.27
C LYS A 108 -3.49 -10.81 -14.86
N PHE A 109 -4.06 -11.70 -14.07
CA PHE A 109 -4.35 -11.50 -12.65
C PHE A 109 -3.89 -12.74 -11.87
N TYR A 110 -3.86 -12.64 -10.55
CA TYR A 110 -3.47 -13.73 -9.67
C TYR A 110 -4.50 -13.92 -8.57
N ALA A 111 -4.87 -15.18 -8.33
CA ALA A 111 -5.73 -15.57 -7.22
C ALA A 111 -4.88 -16.21 -6.14
N CYS A 112 -4.85 -15.64 -4.95
CA CYS A 112 -4.06 -16.16 -3.84
C CYS A 112 -4.97 -16.59 -2.68
N PRO A 113 -4.78 -17.81 -2.15
CA PRO A 113 -5.68 -18.37 -1.15
C PRO A 113 -5.61 -17.58 0.15
N VAL A 114 -6.78 -17.27 0.70
CA VAL A 114 -6.95 -16.61 2.01
C VAL A 114 -6.94 -17.66 3.13
N ASN A 115 -7.37 -18.88 2.80
CA ASN A 115 -7.47 -20.02 3.69
C ASN A 115 -7.47 -21.31 2.86
N ASP A 116 -7.46 -22.46 3.54
CA ASP A 116 -7.50 -23.78 2.87
C ASP A 116 -8.92 -24.20 2.43
N ASN A 117 -9.92 -23.33 2.56
CA ASN A 117 -11.33 -23.61 2.20
C ASN A 117 -11.71 -23.12 0.79
N GLY A 118 -10.72 -22.83 -0.07
CA GLY A 118 -10.96 -22.44 -1.46
C GLY A 118 -11.51 -21.02 -1.64
N GLU A 119 -11.09 -20.10 -0.77
CA GLU A 119 -11.39 -18.66 -0.89
C GLU A 119 -10.11 -17.91 -1.29
N TYR A 120 -10.23 -17.01 -2.28
CA TYR A 120 -9.07 -16.35 -2.89
C TYR A 120 -9.27 -14.85 -3.00
N ASN A 121 -8.22 -14.10 -2.66
CA ASN A 121 -8.06 -12.71 -3.06
C ASN A 121 -7.56 -12.62 -4.50
N VAL A 122 -7.86 -11.51 -5.17
CA VAL A 122 -7.42 -11.26 -6.55
C VAL A 122 -6.46 -10.07 -6.61
N TYR A 123 -5.39 -10.21 -7.38
CA TYR A 123 -4.30 -9.24 -7.52
C TYR A 123 -3.90 -9.07 -8.99
N THR A 124 -3.22 -7.99 -9.36
CA THR A 124 -2.58 -7.88 -10.70
C THR A 124 -1.17 -8.45 -10.74
N GLU A 125 -0.54 -8.63 -9.58
CA GLU A 125 0.75 -9.32 -9.40
C GLU A 125 0.61 -10.38 -8.30
N PRO A 126 1.41 -11.46 -8.29
CA PRO A 126 1.35 -12.44 -7.21
C PRO A 126 1.59 -11.77 -5.86
N ALA A 127 0.73 -12.05 -4.87
CA ALA A 127 0.90 -11.48 -3.54
C ALA A 127 2.25 -11.93 -2.93
N PRO A 128 3.07 -11.01 -2.40
CA PRO A 128 4.36 -11.34 -1.81
C PRO A 128 4.24 -12.42 -0.73
N GLY A 129 5.14 -13.41 -0.77
CA GLY A 129 5.17 -14.51 0.20
C GLY A 129 4.03 -15.53 0.08
N GLN A 130 3.16 -15.42 -0.93
CA GLN A 130 2.08 -16.39 -1.17
C GLN A 130 2.39 -17.29 -2.36
N GLU A 131 3.21 -18.32 -2.13
CA GLU A 131 3.63 -19.27 -3.17
C GLU A 131 2.47 -20.06 -3.80
N LYS A 132 1.30 -20.07 -3.15
CA LYS A 132 0.08 -20.73 -3.64
C LYS A 132 -0.78 -19.82 -4.54
N CYS A 133 -0.32 -18.62 -4.89
CA CYS A 133 -0.98 -17.80 -5.90
C CYS A 133 -1.01 -18.52 -7.25
N VAL A 134 -2.13 -18.47 -7.94
CA VAL A 134 -2.27 -19.02 -9.29
C VAL A 134 -2.71 -17.95 -10.28
N GLU A 135 -2.16 -18.00 -11.50
CA GLU A 135 -2.55 -17.08 -12.56
C GLU A 135 -4.01 -17.33 -12.97
N ILE A 136 -4.77 -16.25 -13.11
CA ILE A 136 -6.15 -16.23 -13.56
C ILE A 136 -6.37 -15.11 -14.60
N SER A 137 -7.44 -15.25 -15.36
CA SER A 137 -7.99 -14.22 -16.25
C SER A 137 -9.35 -13.79 -15.73
N LEU A 138 -9.67 -12.51 -15.90
CA LEU A 138 -10.96 -11.94 -15.53
C LEU A 138 -11.82 -11.68 -16.76
N SER A 139 -13.12 -11.94 -16.64
CA SER A 139 -14.12 -11.63 -17.67
C SER A 139 -15.44 -11.19 -17.07
N SER A 140 -16.29 -10.57 -17.87
CA SER A 140 -17.68 -10.32 -17.50
C SER A 140 -18.45 -11.64 -17.39
N ALA A 141 -19.17 -11.83 -16.28
CA ALA A 141 -20.10 -12.93 -16.06
C ALA A 141 -21.54 -12.59 -16.53
N GLY A 142 -21.72 -11.42 -17.14
CA GLY A 142 -23.02 -10.86 -17.50
C GLY A 142 -23.24 -9.47 -16.90
N SER A 143 -24.31 -8.80 -17.36
CA SER A 143 -24.72 -7.51 -16.82
C SER A 143 -25.26 -7.66 -15.40
N CYS A 144 -25.00 -6.68 -14.55
CA CYS A 144 -25.75 -6.58 -13.30
C CYS A 144 -27.23 -6.35 -13.64
N GLY A 145 -28.13 -7.07 -12.95
CA GLY A 145 -29.57 -6.92 -13.18
C GLY A 145 -30.07 -5.46 -13.06
N PRO A 146 -31.32 -5.17 -13.47
CA PRO A 146 -31.87 -3.82 -13.45
C PRO A 146 -31.92 -3.28 -12.01
N GLY A 147 -30.97 -2.41 -11.65
CA GLY A 147 -30.87 -1.81 -10.31
C GLY A 147 -29.46 -1.40 -9.86
N ALA A 148 -28.40 -1.73 -10.62
CA ALA A 148 -27.04 -1.62 -10.13
C ALA A 148 -26.24 -0.36 -10.53
N ALA A 149 -26.89 0.67 -11.09
CA ALA A 149 -26.20 1.92 -11.38
C ALA A 149 -25.95 2.70 -10.07
N PRO A 150 -24.70 3.11 -9.75
CA PRO A 150 -24.42 3.91 -8.57
C PRO A 150 -25.14 5.27 -8.70
N GLN A 151 -25.92 5.62 -7.69
CA GLN A 151 -26.52 6.96 -7.59
C GLN A 151 -25.42 8.01 -7.40
N PRO A 152 -25.45 9.14 -8.13
CA PRO A 152 -24.57 10.27 -7.85
C PRO A 152 -24.76 10.74 -6.41
N SER A 153 -23.66 10.86 -5.65
CA SER A 153 -23.68 11.42 -4.31
C SER A 153 -24.09 12.90 -4.38
N LYS A 154 -25.19 13.23 -3.71
CA LYS A 154 -25.67 14.61 -3.54
C LYS A 154 -24.75 15.34 -2.53
N PRO A 155 -24.33 16.59 -2.77
CA PRO A 155 -23.54 17.34 -1.80
C PRO A 155 -24.29 17.51 -0.47
N ALA A 156 -23.60 17.23 0.64
CA ALA A 156 -24.13 17.34 1.99
C ALA A 156 -24.49 18.79 2.34
N ALA A 157 -25.68 19.01 2.91
CA ALA A 157 -26.09 20.30 3.45
C ALA A 157 -25.49 20.53 4.84
N GLN A 158 -25.02 21.76 5.06
CA GLN A 158 -24.44 22.29 6.30
C GLN A 158 -25.46 22.27 7.48
N PRO A 159 -25.01 22.07 8.74
CA PRO A 159 -25.93 21.95 9.89
C PRO A 159 -26.40 23.32 10.40
N SER A 160 -27.72 23.42 10.66
CA SER A 160 -28.32 24.49 11.46
C SER A 160 -28.79 23.96 12.82
N GLN A 161 -28.57 24.79 13.83
CA GLN A 161 -28.66 24.59 15.29
C GLN A 161 -30.08 24.36 15.87
N PRO A 162 -30.21 24.11 17.20
CA PRO A 162 -31.20 23.19 17.78
C PRO A 162 -32.44 23.85 18.41
N GLY A 163 -33.49 23.04 18.52
CA GLY A 163 -34.77 23.26 19.21
C GLY A 163 -35.77 22.27 18.57
N TYR A 164 -36.63 21.51 19.25
CA TYR A 164 -37.41 21.75 20.45
C TYR A 164 -37.85 20.39 21.04
N SER A 165 -38.15 20.38 22.33
CA SER A 165 -38.64 19.26 23.13
C SER A 165 -39.93 18.62 22.59
N GLN A 166 -39.99 17.28 22.57
CA GLN A 166 -41.25 16.50 22.59
C GLN A 166 -41.06 15.21 23.44
N LYS A 167 -41.74 15.23 24.60
CA LYS A 167 -42.47 14.18 25.34
C LYS A 167 -42.04 12.68 25.23
N PRO A 168 -41.81 11.97 26.35
CA PRO A 168 -41.45 10.53 26.35
C PRO A 168 -42.60 9.61 25.93
N ALA A 169 -42.28 8.59 25.14
CA ALA A 169 -43.13 7.43 24.87
C ALA A 169 -42.87 6.30 25.89
N PRO A 170 -43.86 5.45 26.23
CA PRO A 170 -43.77 4.44 27.28
C PRO A 170 -42.93 3.21 26.86
N PRO A 171 -42.44 2.41 27.82
CA PRO A 171 -41.48 1.34 27.57
C PRO A 171 -42.16 0.09 26.99
N SER A 172 -41.62 -0.43 25.89
CA SER A 172 -41.97 -1.75 25.36
C SER A 172 -41.17 -2.84 26.08
N GLU A 173 -41.93 -3.82 26.58
CA GLU A 173 -41.50 -4.96 27.39
C GLU A 173 -40.52 -5.91 26.67
N GLN A 174 -39.53 -6.38 27.43
CA GLN A 174 -38.69 -7.53 27.08
C GLN A 174 -39.47 -8.85 27.24
N PRO A 175 -39.24 -9.87 26.40
CA PRO A 175 -39.49 -11.25 26.79
C PRO A 175 -38.24 -11.88 27.44
N VAL A 176 -38.42 -12.32 28.68
CA VAL A 176 -37.48 -13.11 29.50
C VAL A 176 -37.43 -14.57 28.98
N PRO A 177 -36.28 -15.28 29.07
CA PRO A 177 -36.07 -16.59 28.46
C PRO A 177 -36.75 -17.74 29.23
N LYS A 178 -37.10 -18.83 28.51
CA LYS A 178 -37.54 -20.10 29.11
C LYS A 178 -36.45 -21.18 29.04
N PRO A 179 -36.16 -21.93 30.13
CA PRO A 179 -35.08 -22.91 30.21
C PRO A 179 -35.51 -24.38 30.04
N SER A 180 -34.49 -25.27 29.98
CA SER A 180 -34.46 -26.75 30.21
C SER A 180 -34.46 -27.60 28.94
N LYS A 181 -33.68 -28.68 28.73
CA LYS A 181 -32.69 -29.50 29.47
C LYS A 181 -31.96 -30.44 28.42
N PRO A 182 -30.96 -31.28 28.79
CA PRO A 182 -29.88 -31.74 27.89
C PRO A 182 -29.97 -33.19 27.35
N THR A 183 -29.11 -33.43 26.33
CA THR A 183 -28.43 -34.68 25.87
C THR A 183 -29.28 -35.89 25.39
N PRO A 184 -28.78 -36.79 24.49
CA PRO A 184 -27.44 -37.42 24.51
C PRO A 184 -26.64 -37.49 23.18
N GLN A 185 -25.33 -37.59 23.40
CA GLN A 185 -24.25 -37.96 22.48
C GLN A 185 -24.33 -39.44 22.05
N PRO A 186 -23.97 -39.78 20.81
CA PRO A 186 -23.18 -40.99 20.51
C PRO A 186 -21.80 -40.53 19.98
N GLY A 187 -20.67 -41.05 20.44
CA GLY A 187 -20.36 -42.46 20.51
C GLY A 187 -19.28 -42.73 19.45
N TYR A 188 -18.06 -42.85 19.94
CA TYR A 188 -16.80 -43.04 19.20
C TYR A 188 -16.89 -44.08 18.07
N SER A 189 -16.24 -43.79 16.95
CA SER A 189 -15.70 -44.82 16.04
C SER A 189 -14.43 -44.28 15.38
N GLN A 190 -13.30 -44.77 15.86
CA GLN A 190 -12.03 -44.69 15.15
C GLN A 190 -12.07 -45.67 13.97
N LYS A 191 -11.62 -45.23 12.79
CA LYS A 191 -11.26 -46.12 11.69
C LYS A 191 -9.97 -45.59 11.03
N PRO A 192 -9.05 -46.49 10.58
CA PRO A 192 -7.60 -46.25 10.61
C PRO A 192 -7.04 -45.34 9.53
N ALA A 193 -5.81 -44.88 9.80
CA ALA A 193 -4.87 -44.27 8.86
C ALA A 193 -4.74 -45.06 7.55
N PRO A 194 -4.66 -44.39 6.39
CA PRO A 194 -4.14 -44.99 5.18
C PRO A 194 -2.61 -44.89 5.16
N THR A 195 -2.00 -46.07 5.07
CA THR A 195 -0.61 -46.34 4.72
C THR A 195 -0.25 -45.73 3.37
N SER A 196 0.97 -45.25 3.28
CA SER A 196 1.68 -44.79 2.09
C SER A 196 1.67 -45.82 0.96
N GLU A 197 1.06 -45.49 -0.18
CA GLU A 197 1.36 -46.12 -1.47
C GLU A 197 1.75 -45.04 -2.48
N GLN A 198 3.04 -45.06 -2.82
CA GLN A 198 3.67 -44.32 -3.89
C GLN A 198 3.34 -44.99 -5.23
N PRO A 199 2.78 -44.30 -6.24
CA PRO A 199 2.87 -44.77 -7.61
C PRO A 199 4.17 -44.25 -8.23
N ALA A 200 5.04 -45.19 -8.61
CA ALA A 200 6.09 -44.93 -9.58
C ALA A 200 5.46 -44.52 -10.91
N TYR A 201 5.73 -43.30 -11.37
CA TYR A 201 5.39 -42.87 -12.72
C TYR A 201 6.65 -42.70 -13.55
N SER A 202 6.56 -43.30 -14.74
CA SER A 202 7.62 -43.63 -15.67
C SER A 202 8.25 -42.40 -16.34
N ASP A 203 9.53 -42.54 -16.67
CA ASP A 203 10.25 -41.72 -17.64
C ASP A 203 9.48 -41.61 -18.95
N LYS A 204 9.02 -40.39 -19.28
CA LYS A 204 8.78 -39.96 -20.66
C LYS A 204 9.53 -38.65 -20.92
N PRO A 205 10.16 -38.52 -22.10
CA PRO A 205 11.10 -37.45 -22.38
C PRO A 205 10.41 -36.08 -22.49
N VAL A 206 11.06 -35.09 -21.91
CA VAL A 206 10.77 -33.65 -22.01
C VAL A 206 10.85 -33.21 -23.49
N PRO A 207 9.85 -32.51 -24.04
CA PRO A 207 10.02 -31.82 -25.31
C PRO A 207 10.81 -30.53 -25.09
N THR A 208 11.97 -30.44 -25.72
CA THR A 208 12.80 -29.23 -25.83
C THR A 208 11.99 -28.08 -26.41
N PRO A 209 11.98 -26.87 -25.80
CA PRO A 209 11.40 -25.70 -26.44
C PRO A 209 12.22 -25.34 -27.69
N GLN A 210 11.57 -25.32 -28.85
CA GLN A 210 12.16 -24.81 -30.08
C GLN A 210 12.37 -23.29 -29.95
N GLN A 211 13.62 -22.88 -30.17
CA GLN A 211 14.04 -21.50 -30.35
C GLN A 211 13.32 -20.86 -31.56
N PRO A 212 12.68 -19.68 -31.42
CA PRO A 212 12.20 -18.94 -32.57
C PRO A 212 13.36 -18.49 -33.47
N ALA A 213 13.19 -18.67 -34.77
CA ALA A 213 14.11 -18.20 -35.81
C ALA A 213 14.25 -16.65 -35.81
N PRO A 214 15.41 -16.11 -36.22
CA PRO A 214 15.65 -14.67 -36.22
C PRO A 214 14.90 -13.98 -37.36
N GLN A 215 14.13 -12.93 -37.05
CA GLN A 215 13.56 -12.03 -38.05
C GLN A 215 14.52 -10.89 -38.43
N PRO A 216 14.35 -10.31 -39.65
CA PRO A 216 15.40 -9.58 -40.35
C PRO A 216 15.54 -8.12 -39.90
N GLY A 217 16.73 -7.59 -40.17
CA GLY A 217 17.25 -6.35 -39.61
C GLY A 217 16.49 -5.07 -39.94
N TYR A 218 16.51 -4.18 -38.97
CA TYR A 218 16.20 -2.75 -39.11
C TYR A 218 17.52 -2.00 -39.02
N SER A 219 17.83 -1.25 -40.07
CA SER A 219 19.01 -0.40 -40.18
C SER A 219 19.09 0.62 -39.03
N GLN A 220 20.16 0.53 -38.25
CA GLN A 220 20.54 1.55 -37.27
C GLN A 220 21.04 2.80 -38.03
N LYS A 221 20.35 3.93 -37.83
CA LYS A 221 20.83 5.26 -38.17
C LYS A 221 21.99 5.62 -37.21
N PRO A 222 23.16 6.09 -37.68
CA PRO A 222 24.26 6.43 -36.77
C PRO A 222 23.88 7.60 -35.86
N ALA A 223 24.16 7.45 -34.57
CA ALA A 223 24.14 8.54 -33.59
C ALA A 223 25.34 9.48 -33.82
N PRO A 224 25.20 10.80 -33.59
CA PRO A 224 26.28 11.75 -33.77
C PRO A 224 27.29 11.70 -32.61
N THR A 225 28.57 11.77 -32.98
CA THR A 225 29.75 11.87 -32.13
C THR A 225 29.70 13.12 -31.23
N PRO A 226 30.03 13.05 -29.92
CA PRO A 226 30.30 14.23 -29.12
C PRO A 226 31.71 14.76 -29.44
N GLU A 227 31.80 16.01 -29.87
CA GLU A 227 33.04 16.76 -30.02
C GLU A 227 33.70 17.00 -28.65
N GLN A 228 34.98 16.70 -28.54
CA GLN A 228 35.82 17.09 -27.39
C GLN A 228 36.30 18.54 -27.58
N PRO A 229 36.28 19.39 -26.53
CA PRO A 229 37.04 20.63 -26.56
C PRO A 229 38.50 20.39 -26.18
N ILE A 230 39.38 20.91 -27.02
CA ILE A 230 40.83 20.98 -26.83
C ILE A 230 41.13 22.02 -25.73
N TYR A 231 41.86 21.63 -24.69
CA TYR A 231 42.48 22.58 -23.75
C TYR A 231 44.00 22.44 -23.77
N SER A 232 44.63 23.60 -23.92
CA SER A 232 46.06 23.83 -24.12
C SER A 232 46.90 23.58 -22.87
N GLU A 233 48.11 23.06 -23.09
CA GLU A 233 49.16 22.88 -22.09
C GLU A 233 49.66 24.22 -21.51
N LYS A 234 49.90 24.24 -20.19
CA LYS A 234 50.80 25.21 -19.55
C LYS A 234 51.63 24.50 -18.45
N PRO A 235 52.93 24.81 -18.28
CA PRO A 235 53.81 24.05 -17.40
C PRO A 235 53.73 24.50 -15.93
N ALA A 236 53.96 23.54 -15.02
CA ALA A 236 54.12 23.75 -13.59
C ALA A 236 55.60 24.07 -13.21
N PRO A 237 55.86 24.83 -12.12
CA PRO A 237 57.19 24.98 -11.56
C PRO A 237 57.45 24.01 -10.38
N THR A 238 58.73 23.67 -10.25
CA THR A 238 59.40 22.80 -9.26
C THR A 238 59.27 23.30 -7.80
N PRO A 239 59.44 22.41 -6.80
CA PRO A 239 60.69 22.44 -6.02
C PRO A 239 61.22 21.04 -5.60
N GLN A 240 62.50 20.75 -5.81
CA GLN A 240 63.60 20.65 -4.82
C GLN A 240 63.51 19.49 -3.80
N HIS A 241 64.50 18.59 -3.90
CA HIS A 241 64.92 17.56 -2.94
C HIS A 241 65.93 18.18 -1.93
N PRO A 242 66.25 17.63 -0.72
CA PRO A 242 67.02 16.37 -0.61
C PRO A 242 66.90 15.50 0.69
N ALA A 243 66.97 14.16 0.49
CA ALA A 243 67.76 13.11 1.20
C ALA A 243 67.64 12.85 2.75
N PRO A 244 68.28 11.79 3.31
CA PRO A 244 68.06 10.33 3.11
C PRO A 244 67.88 9.59 4.47
N GLN A 245 67.52 8.29 4.51
CA GLN A 245 68.03 7.26 5.46
C GLN A 245 67.38 5.86 5.29
N PRO A 246 67.95 4.77 5.87
CA PRO A 246 68.29 3.56 5.12
C PRO A 246 67.40 2.33 5.37
N ASP A 247 67.67 1.33 4.52
CA ASP A 247 67.34 -0.09 4.55
C ASP A 247 67.35 -0.73 5.96
N TYR A 248 66.44 -1.68 6.21
CA TYR A 248 66.70 -3.05 6.69
C TYR A 248 65.38 -3.77 7.07
N SER A 249 65.08 -4.82 6.29
CA SER A 249 64.78 -6.18 6.79
C SER A 249 63.47 -6.52 7.53
N GLN A 250 62.84 -7.56 6.96
CA GLN A 250 62.19 -8.73 7.60
C GLN A 250 60.70 -8.63 7.97
N LYS A 251 59.97 -9.50 7.26
CA LYS A 251 58.56 -9.91 7.43
C LYS A 251 58.41 -10.82 8.66
N PRO A 252 57.34 -10.64 9.48
CA PRO A 252 56.77 -11.74 10.26
C PRO A 252 55.46 -12.26 9.66
N ALA A 253 55.22 -13.56 9.81
CA ALA A 253 54.02 -14.29 9.42
C ALA A 253 52.82 -13.99 10.35
N PRO A 254 51.56 -14.23 9.92
CA PRO A 254 50.37 -13.90 10.69
C PRO A 254 50.10 -14.89 11.83
N THR A 255 49.63 -14.36 12.96
CA THR A 255 49.10 -15.10 14.11
C THR A 255 47.66 -15.57 13.82
N PRO A 256 47.20 -16.75 14.29
CA PRO A 256 45.83 -17.21 14.06
C PRO A 256 44.83 -16.36 14.84
N GLU A 257 43.79 -15.89 14.15
CA GLU A 257 42.64 -15.20 14.75
C GLU A 257 41.87 -16.14 15.70
N GLN A 258 41.56 -15.60 16.87
CA GLN A 258 40.67 -16.20 17.86
C GLN A 258 39.21 -15.98 17.42
N PRO A 259 38.28 -16.96 17.57
CA PRO A 259 36.89 -16.77 17.14
C PRO A 259 36.18 -15.68 17.94
N ALA A 260 35.46 -14.80 17.24
CA ALA A 260 34.59 -13.77 17.82
C ALA A 260 33.50 -14.39 18.72
N PRO A 261 33.13 -13.75 19.85
CA PRO A 261 32.06 -14.23 20.71
C PRO A 261 30.70 -14.10 20.00
N LYS A 262 29.89 -15.16 20.14
CA LYS A 262 28.51 -15.27 19.64
C LYS A 262 27.63 -14.12 20.16
N PRO A 263 26.70 -13.56 19.35
CA PRO A 263 25.78 -12.51 19.80
C PRO A 263 25.00 -12.97 21.03
N SER A 264 25.11 -12.20 22.11
CA SER A 264 24.32 -12.40 23.32
C SER A 264 22.91 -11.87 23.09
N GLN A 265 21.93 -12.71 23.41
CA GLN A 265 20.50 -12.39 23.42
C GLN A 265 20.23 -11.10 24.23
N PRO A 266 19.39 -10.16 23.76
CA PRO A 266 19.11 -8.94 24.50
C PRO A 266 18.49 -9.26 25.87
N ALA A 267 19.00 -8.60 26.90
CA ALA A 267 18.53 -8.69 28.27
C ALA A 267 17.05 -8.29 28.37
N SER A 268 16.28 -9.05 29.15
CA SER A 268 14.91 -8.73 29.53
C SER A 268 14.84 -7.38 30.25
N GLU A 269 14.21 -6.39 29.62
CA GLU A 269 13.92 -5.08 30.20
C GLU A 269 12.90 -5.18 31.36
N PRO A 270 12.97 -4.27 32.35
CA PRO A 270 12.14 -4.34 33.55
C PRO A 270 10.66 -4.20 33.20
N SER A 271 9.84 -5.02 33.86
CA SER A 271 8.38 -5.04 33.76
C SER A 271 7.78 -3.68 34.15
N GLY A 272 7.52 -2.82 33.16
CA GLY A 272 6.91 -1.50 33.36
C GLY A 272 6.96 -0.58 32.14
N SER A 273 7.89 -0.79 31.20
CA SER A 273 7.94 -0.04 29.94
C SER A 273 7.22 -0.79 28.81
N CYS A 274 6.53 -0.04 27.95
CA CYS A 274 5.99 -0.58 26.71
C CYS A 274 7.12 -1.01 25.77
N PRO A 275 7.01 -2.16 25.08
CA PRO A 275 8.08 -2.64 24.21
C PRO A 275 8.33 -1.70 23.02
N THR A 276 9.59 -1.64 22.57
CA THR A 276 10.04 -0.78 21.47
C THR A 276 10.11 -1.48 20.11
N ASP A 277 9.64 -2.72 20.03
CA ASP A 277 9.54 -3.50 18.79
C ASP A 277 8.09 -3.53 18.25
N LEU A 278 7.77 -4.36 17.25
CA LEU A 278 6.40 -4.62 16.76
C LEU A 278 5.88 -6.04 17.03
N ASN A 279 6.52 -6.80 17.93
CA ASN A 279 6.05 -8.11 18.43
C ASN A 279 4.76 -8.01 19.26
N GLY A 280 3.62 -7.73 18.64
CA GLY A 280 2.34 -7.60 19.33
C GLY A 280 1.26 -6.97 18.46
N ALA A 281 0.16 -6.55 19.07
CA ALA A 281 -0.86 -5.80 18.34
C ALA A 281 -0.35 -4.36 18.11
N TYR A 282 -0.31 -3.94 16.85
CA TYR A 282 0.08 -2.60 16.45
C TYR A 282 -0.83 -2.07 15.34
N GLN A 283 -0.76 -0.77 15.12
CA GLN A 283 -1.37 -0.05 14.00
C GLN A 283 -0.27 0.62 13.19
N TYR A 284 -0.36 0.47 11.88
CA TYR A 284 0.38 1.26 10.91
C TYR A 284 -0.49 2.47 10.50
N PRO A 285 0.08 3.50 9.86
CA PRO A 285 -0.69 4.67 9.48
C PRO A 285 -1.68 4.31 8.37
N HIS A 286 -2.94 4.67 8.55
CA HIS A 286 -4.02 4.48 7.59
C HIS A 286 -4.13 5.64 6.59
N LEU A 287 -3.42 6.74 6.85
CA LEU A 287 -3.23 7.86 5.93
C LEU A 287 -1.91 8.54 6.24
N ILE A 288 -1.13 8.86 5.21
CA ILE A 288 0.04 9.74 5.33
C ILE A 288 -0.18 10.93 4.40
N ILE A 289 -0.10 12.16 4.93
CA ILE A 289 -0.22 13.40 4.16
C ILE A 289 1.05 14.22 4.31
N PRO A 290 1.78 14.49 3.22
CA PRO A 290 2.85 15.46 3.23
C PRO A 290 2.27 16.88 3.15
N VAL A 291 2.74 17.76 4.02
CA VAL A 291 2.39 19.18 4.05
C VAL A 291 3.64 20.02 3.80
N ASP A 292 3.57 20.96 2.87
CA ASP A 292 4.73 21.74 2.43
C ASP A 292 4.51 23.24 2.65
N SER A 293 5.34 23.83 3.51
CA SER A 293 5.26 25.25 3.85
C SER A 293 5.56 26.18 2.67
N THR A 294 6.26 25.70 1.62
CA THR A 294 6.53 26.49 0.41
C THR A 294 5.35 26.54 -0.56
N SER A 295 4.40 25.61 -0.42
CA SER A 295 3.17 25.52 -1.23
C SER A 295 1.96 25.39 -0.31
N PRO A 296 1.67 26.38 0.55
CA PRO A 296 0.87 26.15 1.75
C PRO A 296 -0.58 25.75 1.49
N ASN A 297 -1.15 26.15 0.35
CA ASN A 297 -2.52 25.83 -0.05
C ASN A 297 -2.63 24.56 -0.92
N LYS A 298 -1.51 23.87 -1.21
CA LYS A 298 -1.51 22.66 -2.02
C LYS A 298 -1.70 21.45 -1.12
N ALA A 299 -2.83 20.76 -1.29
CA ALA A 299 -3.00 19.41 -0.76
C ALA A 299 -2.24 18.44 -1.67
N ALA A 300 -1.21 17.78 -1.13
CA ALA A 300 -0.43 16.81 -1.89
C ALA A 300 -1.20 15.50 -2.12
N GLY A 301 -2.25 15.25 -1.33
CA GLY A 301 -2.98 14.00 -1.32
C GLY A 301 -2.25 12.92 -0.51
N THR A 302 -2.73 11.68 -0.65
CA THR A 302 -2.16 10.53 0.04
C THR A 302 -0.73 10.25 -0.40
N SER A 303 0.12 9.93 0.57
CA SER A 303 1.47 9.41 0.40
C SER A 303 1.56 8.00 1.00
N TYR A 304 2.54 7.24 0.53
CA TYR A 304 3.02 6.02 1.21
C TYR A 304 4.34 6.27 1.97
N ASN A 305 4.94 7.44 1.76
CA ASN A 305 6.21 7.80 2.33
C ASN A 305 6.04 8.78 3.48
N GLY A 306 6.80 8.55 4.55
CA GLY A 306 7.13 9.58 5.51
C GLY A 306 8.26 10.45 4.94
N LYS A 307 7.96 11.73 4.73
CA LYS A 307 8.90 12.71 4.20
C LYS A 307 9.00 13.92 5.13
N VAL A 308 10.23 14.22 5.54
CA VAL A 308 10.58 15.43 6.28
C VAL A 308 11.78 16.11 5.66
N ASN A 309 11.72 17.44 5.57
CA ASN A 309 12.85 18.30 5.23
C ASN A 309 12.52 19.72 5.73
N LYS A 310 13.37 20.71 5.38
CA LYS A 310 13.21 22.11 5.81
C LYS A 310 11.82 22.73 5.57
N SER A 311 11.06 22.28 4.57
CA SER A 311 9.71 22.79 4.29
C SER A 311 8.61 21.75 4.39
N THR A 312 8.94 20.45 4.25
CA THR A 312 7.96 19.38 4.27
C THR A 312 7.90 18.70 5.63
N CYS A 313 6.68 18.54 6.16
CA CYS A 313 6.38 17.62 7.26
C CYS A 313 5.45 16.52 6.75
N SER A 314 5.34 15.43 7.51
CA SER A 314 4.39 14.34 7.24
C SER A 314 3.43 14.15 8.40
N ILE A 315 2.13 14.07 8.10
CA ILE A 315 1.06 13.77 9.05
C ILE A 315 0.62 12.33 8.86
N PHE A 316 0.53 11.57 9.94
CA PHE A 316 0.20 10.15 9.98
C PHE A 316 -1.09 9.96 10.78
N ASN A 317 -2.15 9.44 10.15
CA ASN A 317 -3.36 9.05 10.86
C ASN A 317 -3.30 7.58 11.26
N PHE A 318 -3.78 7.26 12.46
CA PHE A 318 -3.92 5.90 12.96
C PHE A 318 -5.35 5.68 13.43
N ASP A 319 -5.98 4.61 12.93
CA ASP A 319 -7.25 4.11 13.45
C ASP A 319 -6.97 3.16 14.60
N ILE A 320 -7.25 3.60 15.83
CA ILE A 320 -6.98 2.80 17.02
C ILE A 320 -8.19 1.90 17.29
N PRO A 321 -8.03 0.55 17.32
CA PRO A 321 -9.15 -0.35 17.53
C PRO A 321 -9.87 -0.10 18.87
N ALA A 322 -11.20 -0.26 18.88
CA ALA A 322 -11.98 -0.18 20.13
C ALA A 322 -11.55 -1.25 21.16
N SER A 323 -10.97 -2.36 20.70
CA SER A 323 -10.42 -3.41 21.56
C SER A 323 -9.19 -2.98 22.37
N TYR A 324 -8.64 -1.78 22.11
CA TYR A 324 -7.55 -1.20 22.89
C TYR A 324 -8.06 -0.41 24.11
N ALA A 325 -9.37 -0.38 24.38
CA ALA A 325 -9.94 0.35 25.50
C ALA A 325 -9.34 -0.12 26.84
N GLY A 326 -8.91 0.83 27.67
CA GLY A 326 -8.28 0.57 28.96
C GLY A 326 -6.85 0.02 28.89
N LYS A 327 -6.21 0.05 27.70
CA LYS A 327 -4.84 -0.39 27.49
C LYS A 327 -3.90 0.80 27.27
N GLN A 328 -2.59 0.53 27.33
CA GLN A 328 -1.55 1.51 27.02
C GLN A 328 -1.12 1.38 25.57
N CYS A 329 -0.71 2.49 24.98
CA CYS A 329 -0.20 2.57 23.63
C CYS A 329 1.12 3.35 23.60
N THR A 330 2.01 2.93 22.73
CA THR A 330 3.26 3.62 22.44
C THR A 330 3.32 3.99 20.97
N VAL A 331 3.66 5.24 20.68
CA VAL A 331 4.01 5.69 19.34
C VAL A 331 5.50 5.42 19.13
N LEU A 332 5.83 4.64 18.11
CA LEU A 332 7.18 4.24 17.77
C LEU A 332 7.57 4.84 16.43
N PHE A 333 8.79 5.39 16.35
CA PHE A 333 9.45 5.64 15.08
C PHE A 333 10.59 4.64 14.92
N LEU A 334 10.49 3.76 13.93
CA LEU A 334 11.46 2.72 13.64
C LEU A 334 12.31 3.14 12.45
N PHE A 335 13.62 3.14 12.62
CA PHE A 335 14.55 3.60 11.59
C PHE A 335 15.73 2.62 11.48
N PRO A 336 15.54 1.45 10.83
CA PRO A 336 16.58 0.44 10.68
C PRO A 336 17.69 0.90 9.74
N GLU A 337 18.79 0.16 9.68
CA GLU A 337 19.83 0.43 8.67
C GLU A 337 19.33 0.01 7.28
N GLN A 338 19.76 0.72 6.24
CA GLN A 338 19.37 0.44 4.85
C GLN A 338 19.63 -1.03 4.44
N LYS A 339 20.65 -1.67 5.01
CA LYS A 339 21.00 -3.07 4.74
C LYS A 339 20.02 -4.09 5.35
N ASP A 340 19.21 -3.66 6.31
CA ASP A 340 18.23 -4.52 6.98
C ASP A 340 16.84 -4.41 6.31
N LEU A 341 16.67 -3.49 5.36
CA LEU A 341 15.45 -3.31 4.60
C LEU A 341 15.46 -4.19 3.34
N GLU A 342 14.37 -4.93 3.11
CA GLU A 342 14.20 -5.77 1.93
C GLU A 342 13.22 -5.17 0.91
N THR A 343 12.10 -4.65 1.40
CA THR A 343 10.98 -4.14 0.58
C THR A 343 10.79 -2.63 0.68
N SER A 344 11.60 -1.97 1.50
CA SER A 344 11.62 -0.51 1.66
C SER A 344 13.02 0.06 1.44
N SER A 345 13.08 1.37 1.31
CA SER A 345 14.33 2.13 1.29
C SER A 345 14.08 3.54 1.81
N TYR A 346 15.17 4.22 2.14
CA TYR A 346 15.11 5.63 2.50
C TYR A 346 16.24 6.42 1.86
N THR A 347 16.00 7.72 1.71
CA THR A 347 17.07 8.71 1.53
C THR A 347 17.18 9.54 2.78
N VAL A 348 18.40 9.74 3.28
CA VAL A 348 18.66 10.55 4.48
C VAL A 348 19.86 11.46 4.22
N SER A 349 19.78 12.70 4.72
CA SER A 349 20.85 13.69 4.61
C SER A 349 20.72 14.74 5.71
N GLY A 350 21.78 15.54 5.88
CA GLY A 350 21.84 16.56 6.93
C GLY A 350 22.08 15.96 8.31
N ASN A 351 22.19 16.84 9.30
CA ASN A 351 22.36 16.48 10.70
C ASN A 351 21.35 17.26 11.53
N GLY A 352 20.40 16.58 12.17
CA GLY A 352 19.37 17.31 12.90
C GLY A 352 18.44 16.44 13.70
N GLN A 353 17.35 17.07 14.12
CA GLN A 353 16.33 16.48 14.96
C GLN A 353 15.04 16.33 14.16
N CYS A 354 14.23 15.35 14.55
CA CYS A 354 12.82 15.33 14.21
C CYS A 354 12.01 15.79 15.43
N SER A 355 11.02 16.65 15.18
CA SER A 355 9.97 16.94 16.14
C SER A 355 8.72 16.14 15.78
N PHE A 356 8.05 15.65 16.80
CA PHE A 356 6.83 14.86 16.70
C PHE A 356 5.74 15.55 17.52
N SER A 357 4.61 15.83 16.88
CA SER A 357 3.47 16.48 17.52
C SER A 357 2.23 15.63 17.39
N LYS A 358 1.46 15.49 18.48
CA LYS A 358 0.08 15.01 18.39
C LYS A 358 -0.78 16.16 17.87
N LEU A 359 -1.65 15.87 16.92
CA LEU A 359 -2.57 16.87 16.36
C LEU A 359 -3.93 16.81 17.06
N SER A 360 -4.65 17.94 17.01
CA SER A 360 -5.97 18.10 17.62
C SER A 360 -7.08 17.31 16.90
N GLY A 361 -6.78 16.76 15.73
CA GLY A 361 -7.70 15.97 14.92
C GLY A 361 -6.99 15.29 13.76
N PRO A 362 -7.67 14.37 13.05
CA PRO A 362 -7.11 13.66 11.92
C PRO A 362 -6.92 14.55 10.69
N ALA A 363 -5.94 14.23 9.85
CA ALA A 363 -5.83 14.78 8.51
C ALA A 363 -6.77 14.06 7.52
N ASP A 364 -6.95 14.62 6.34
CA ASP A 364 -7.63 14.01 5.19
C ASP A 364 -6.86 14.27 3.89
N GLN A 365 -7.37 13.77 2.75
CA GLN A 365 -6.69 13.92 1.46
C GLN A 365 -6.62 15.37 0.96
N GLN A 366 -7.41 16.29 1.52
CA GLN A 366 -7.41 17.72 1.19
C GLN A 366 -6.57 18.54 2.18
N THR A 367 -5.91 17.87 3.12
CA THR A 367 -5.01 18.51 4.06
C THR A 367 -3.77 19.02 3.34
N SER A 368 -3.43 20.26 3.65
CA SER A 368 -2.33 21.09 3.16
C SER A 368 -1.71 21.79 4.36
N TYR A 369 -0.55 22.42 4.17
CA TYR A 369 0.10 23.13 5.26
C TYR A 369 -0.76 24.25 5.86
N ALA A 370 -1.62 24.90 5.07
CA ALA A 370 -2.46 26.02 5.50
C ALA A 370 -3.70 25.60 6.29
N ASN A 371 -4.23 24.39 6.05
CA ASN A 371 -5.47 23.91 6.67
C ASN A 371 -5.28 22.64 7.53
N GLN A 372 -4.04 22.21 7.76
CA GLN A 372 -3.76 21.06 8.61
C GLN A 372 -4.31 21.24 10.04
N PRO A 373 -4.68 20.14 10.71
CA PRO A 373 -5.10 20.19 12.11
C PRO A 373 -4.05 20.88 12.99
N ALA A 374 -4.52 21.65 13.98
CA ALA A 374 -3.63 22.32 14.90
C ALA A 374 -2.83 21.30 15.73
N LYS A 375 -1.63 21.69 16.17
CA LYS A 375 -0.86 20.90 17.13
C LYS A 375 -1.55 20.95 18.49
N ASP A 376 -1.89 19.79 19.03
CA ASP A 376 -2.41 19.65 20.38
C ASP A 376 -1.26 19.71 21.39
N SER A 377 -0.20 18.93 21.13
CA SER A 377 1.02 18.91 21.94
C SER A 377 2.23 18.43 21.16
N GLU A 378 3.41 19.03 21.38
CA GLU A 378 4.67 18.41 20.99
C GLU A 378 4.95 17.24 21.94
N VAL A 379 5.04 16.03 21.40
CA VAL A 379 5.19 14.79 22.20
C VAL A 379 6.64 14.33 22.28
N ALA A 380 7.46 14.68 21.27
CA ALA A 380 8.89 14.45 21.33
C ALA A 380 9.67 15.34 20.38
N LYS A 381 10.96 15.48 20.70
CA LYS A 381 11.96 16.11 19.86
C LYS A 381 13.29 15.41 20.08
N MET A 382 13.87 14.84 19.03
CA MET A 382 15.03 13.96 19.16
C MET A 382 15.86 13.88 17.89
N SER A 383 17.17 13.62 18.04
CA SER A 383 18.04 13.24 16.93
C SER A 383 17.74 11.80 16.51
N VAL A 384 17.52 11.59 15.22
CA VAL A 384 17.23 10.28 14.65
C VAL A 384 18.34 9.85 13.68
N ALA A 385 18.68 8.58 13.68
CA ALA A 385 19.68 7.98 12.81
C ALA A 385 19.29 6.53 12.46
N PRO A 386 19.71 6.02 11.30
CA PRO A 386 19.53 4.61 10.96
C PRO A 386 20.09 3.65 12.02
N GLY A 387 19.48 2.47 12.13
CA GLY A 387 19.82 1.42 13.09
C GLY A 387 19.16 1.57 14.47
N ASN A 388 18.15 2.44 14.62
CA ASN A 388 17.56 2.76 15.93
C ASN A 388 16.03 2.61 15.93
N SER A 389 15.49 2.44 17.14
CA SER A 389 14.05 2.46 17.43
C SER A 389 13.78 3.53 18.48
N TYR A 390 12.78 4.37 18.24
CA TYR A 390 12.49 5.53 19.06
C TYR A 390 11.09 5.48 19.63
N VAL A 391 10.97 5.61 20.96
CA VAL A 391 9.69 5.86 21.63
C VAL A 391 9.37 7.35 21.51
N VAL A 392 8.37 7.66 20.71
CA VAL A 392 7.91 9.04 20.47
C VAL A 392 6.93 9.49 21.55
N ALA A 393 6.00 8.62 21.94
CA ALA A 393 5.03 8.93 23.00
C ALA A 393 4.55 7.64 23.65
N SER A 394 4.09 7.71 24.89
CA SER A 394 3.40 6.60 25.56
C SER A 394 2.26 7.15 26.41
N GLY A 395 1.14 6.43 26.46
CA GLY A 395 -0.05 6.86 27.18
C GLY A 395 -1.22 5.90 26.97
N GLU A 396 -2.40 6.28 27.45
CA GLU A 396 -3.61 5.49 27.22
C GLU A 396 -3.92 5.41 25.72
N CYS A 397 -4.36 4.24 25.26
CA CYS A 397 -4.82 4.09 23.88
C CYS A 397 -6.08 4.92 23.64
N ALA A 398 -6.10 5.70 22.56
CA ALA A 398 -7.28 6.41 22.07
C ALA A 398 -8.27 5.44 21.38
N ALA A 399 -8.73 4.41 22.11
CA ALA A 399 -9.46 3.29 21.56
C ALA A 399 -10.75 3.72 20.84
N GLY A 400 -10.96 3.18 19.63
CA GLY A 400 -12.10 3.50 18.78
C GLY A 400 -12.00 4.87 18.10
N GLN A 401 -10.87 5.56 18.22
CA GLN A 401 -10.66 6.89 17.63
C GLN A 401 -9.60 6.85 16.53
N ARG A 402 -9.73 7.78 15.59
CA ARG A 402 -8.65 8.14 14.67
C ARG A 402 -7.83 9.25 15.29
N VAL A 403 -6.54 9.03 15.46
CA VAL A 403 -5.57 10.02 15.96
C VAL A 403 -4.56 10.38 14.87
N ALA A 404 -3.94 11.56 14.98
CA ALA A 404 -2.91 11.99 14.05
C ALA A 404 -1.65 12.48 14.75
N TYR A 405 -0.50 12.15 14.17
CA TYR A 405 0.81 12.64 14.58
C TYR A 405 1.49 13.30 13.38
N GLU A 406 2.12 14.45 13.60
CA GLU A 406 2.98 15.12 12.63
C GLU A 406 4.44 14.84 12.98
N MET A 407 5.24 14.51 11.97
CA MET A 407 6.69 14.46 12.02
C MET A 407 7.23 15.60 11.14
N CYS A 408 8.06 16.46 11.71
CA CYS A 408 8.79 17.51 11.01
C CYS A 408 10.29 17.37 11.25
N SER A 409 11.13 17.84 10.33
CA SER A 409 12.56 17.96 10.59
C SER A 409 12.93 19.36 11.08
N GLU A 410 14.05 19.42 11.79
CA GLU A 410 14.70 20.65 12.20
C GLU A 410 16.08 20.78 11.57
N GLY A 411 16.49 22.01 11.30
CA GLY A 411 17.78 22.29 10.68
C GLY A 411 17.81 21.87 9.21
N ASP A 412 18.86 21.15 8.82
CA ASP A 412 19.08 20.64 7.47
C ASP A 412 18.75 19.15 7.31
N PHE A 413 18.24 18.49 8.36
CA PHE A 413 17.87 17.08 8.30
C PHE A 413 16.76 16.86 7.29
N ALA A 414 16.96 15.89 6.41
CA ALA A 414 15.97 15.46 5.44
C ALA A 414 15.93 13.95 5.39
N LEU A 415 14.72 13.40 5.40
CA LEU A 415 14.45 11.98 5.36
C LEU A 415 13.21 11.74 4.50
N ASP A 416 13.30 10.77 3.59
CA ASP A 416 12.17 10.27 2.79
C ASP A 416 12.25 8.74 2.80
N TYR A 417 11.26 8.08 3.38
CA TYR A 417 11.18 6.62 3.50
C TYR A 417 9.80 6.11 3.11
N PHE A 418 9.74 4.93 2.51
CA PHE A 418 8.47 4.22 2.32
C PHE A 418 8.07 3.52 3.63
N GLN A 419 6.87 3.81 4.15
CA GLN A 419 6.36 3.18 5.38
C GLN A 419 6.15 1.69 5.13
N ASP A 420 6.86 0.84 5.88
CA ASP A 420 6.83 -0.61 5.64
C ASP A 420 7.14 -1.40 6.91
N TYR A 421 6.54 -2.60 7.00
CA TYR A 421 6.73 -3.54 8.09
C TYR A 421 7.74 -4.65 7.74
N ASN A 422 7.89 -4.98 6.45
CA ASN A 422 8.56 -6.21 6.02
C ASN A 422 10.10 -6.10 5.95
N PRO A 423 10.80 -7.19 6.29
CA PRO A 423 10.78 -7.82 7.62
C PRO A 423 11.43 -6.95 8.71
N SER A 424 12.12 -5.87 8.33
CA SER A 424 12.64 -4.85 9.26
C SER A 424 11.76 -3.59 9.15
N PRO A 425 10.90 -3.32 10.13
CA PRO A 425 9.94 -2.23 10.02
C PRO A 425 10.63 -0.85 9.99
N ILE A 426 10.21 0.00 9.07
CA ILE A 426 10.57 1.42 9.00
C ILE A 426 9.31 2.29 9.04
N GLY A 427 9.37 3.34 9.84
CA GLY A 427 8.34 4.37 9.90
C GLY A 427 7.64 4.49 11.25
N LEU A 428 6.48 5.13 11.24
CA LEU A 428 5.74 5.47 12.45
C LEU A 428 4.64 4.44 12.72
N TYR A 429 4.53 3.98 13.97
CA TYR A 429 3.58 2.94 14.39
C TYR A 429 2.95 3.29 15.73
N VAL A 430 1.74 2.76 15.99
CA VAL A 430 1.14 2.75 17.34
C VAL A 430 1.07 1.32 17.82
N ARG A 431 1.82 0.99 18.86
CA ARG A 431 1.88 -0.35 19.44
C ARG A 431 1.07 -0.40 20.73
N GLN A 432 0.23 -1.43 20.87
CA GLN A 432 -0.45 -1.72 22.13
C GLN A 432 0.52 -2.35 23.15
N CYS A 433 0.40 -1.89 24.38
CA CYS A 433 0.78 -2.52 25.62
C CYS A 433 -0.56 -2.90 26.31
#